data_AF-A0AAV6AWF0-F1
#
_entry.id   AF-A0AAV6AWF0-F1
#
_cell.length_a   1.000
_cell.length_b   1.000
_cell.length_c   1.000
_cell.angle_alpha   90.00
_cell.angle_beta   90.00
_cell.angle_gamma   90.00
#
_symmetry.space_group_name_H-M   'P 1'
#
loop_
_entity.id
_entity.type
_entity.pdbx_description
1 polymer ?
#
loop_
_entity_poly.entity_id
_entity_poly.type
_entity_poly.pdbx_seq_one_letter_code
_entity_poly.pdbx_strand_id
1 'polypeptide(L)' 'KQAKAANLEAVELFDVFRGKNIPAGQKSMAYAFTYRNAEKTLTDAEVNAAHEKVVEQFKRALQATVRE' A
#
# COMPACT_ATOMS: atom_id res chain seq x y z
N LYS A 1 -7.61 -12.37 0.11
CA LYS A 1 -6.77 -12.75 -1.05
C LYS A 1 -5.55 -11.84 -1.02
N GLN A 2 -4.36 -12.36 -0.71
CA GLN A 2 -3.12 -11.57 -0.74
C GLN A 2 -2.81 -11.22 -2.20
N ALA A 3 -2.67 -9.93 -2.49
CA ALA A 3 -2.15 -9.48 -3.77
C ALA A 3 -0.66 -9.86 -3.82
N LYS A 4 -0.30 -10.88 -4.61
CA LYS A 4 1.11 -11.15 -4.93
C LYS A 4 1.58 -10.09 -5.93
N ALA A 5 1.94 -8.91 -5.43
CA ALA A 5 2.67 -7.94 -6.22
C ALA A 5 4.12 -8.40 -6.41
N ALA A 6 4.70 -8.13 -7.58
CA ALA A 6 6.07 -8.53 -7.87
C ALA A 6 7.04 -7.89 -6.87
N ASN A 7 7.93 -8.71 -6.31
CA ASN A 7 8.96 -8.28 -5.35
C ASN A 7 8.43 -7.69 -4.03
N LEU A 8 7.14 -7.85 -3.71
CA LEU A 8 6.60 -7.42 -2.42
C LEU A 8 6.98 -8.45 -1.34
N GLU A 9 7.91 -8.06 -0.47
CA GLU A 9 8.43 -8.90 0.60
C GLU A 9 7.55 -8.83 1.85
N ALA A 10 7.17 -7.61 2.27
CA ALA A 10 6.37 -7.41 3.47
C ALA A 10 5.34 -6.28 3.31
N VAL A 11 4.23 -6.42 4.04
CA VAL A 11 3.21 -5.38 4.19
C VAL A 11 2.91 -5.25 5.67
N GLU A 12 3.12 -4.08 6.23
CA GLU A 12 2.90 -3.79 7.64
C GLU A 12 1.94 -2.62 7.80
N LEU A 13 0.97 -2.74 8.68
CA LEU A 13 0.10 -1.63 9.05
C LEU A 13 0.83 -0.82 10.12
N PHE A 14 1.36 0.33 9.73
CA PHE A 14 2.17 1.18 10.59
C PHE A 14 1.31 2.00 11.56
N ASP A 15 0.21 2.57 11.07
CA ASP A 15 -0.64 3.44 11.89
C ASP A 15 -2.12 3.35 11.49
N VAL A 16 -3.00 3.52 12.46
CA VAL A 16 -4.45 3.62 12.26
C VAL A 16 -4.94 4.89 12.93
N PHE A 17 -4.98 5.96 12.16
CA PHE A 17 -5.42 7.26 12.66
C PHE A 17 -6.95 7.38 12.60
N ARG A 18 -7.54 7.65 13.76
CA ARG A 18 -8.94 8.04 13.94
C ARG A 18 -8.95 9.34 14.73
N GLY A 19 -9.25 10.47 14.09
CA GLY A 19 -9.18 11.79 14.73
C GLY A 19 -10.09 12.81 14.08
N LYS A 20 -10.13 14.03 14.62
CA LYS A 20 -11.05 15.12 14.21
C LYS A 20 -10.97 15.51 12.72
N ASN A 21 -9.86 15.22 12.04
CA ASN A 21 -9.67 15.47 10.61
C ASN A 21 -10.09 14.30 9.71
N ILE A 22 -10.57 13.19 10.27
CA ILE A 22 -11.12 12.06 9.52
C ILE A 22 -12.64 12.11 9.61
N PRO A 23 -13.37 12.07 8.47
CA PRO A 23 -14.83 12.07 8.47
C PRO A 23 -15.41 10.96 9.36
N ALA A 24 -16.52 11.26 10.04
CA ALA A 24 -17.20 10.27 10.88
C ALA A 24 -17.54 9.01 10.06
N GLY A 25 -17.13 7.84 10.56
CA GLY A 25 -17.28 6.56 9.85
C GLY A 25 -16.09 6.16 8.96
N GLN A 26 -15.09 7.02 8.80
CA GLN A 26 -13.84 6.69 8.11
C GLN A 26 -12.68 6.47 9.11
N LYS A 27 -11.67 5.73 8.68
CA LYS A 27 -10.41 5.52 9.40
C LYS A 27 -9.27 5.69 8.41
N SER A 28 -8.25 6.46 8.78
CA SER A 28 -7.02 6.52 8.00
C SER A 28 -6.11 5.38 8.46
N MET A 29 -5.53 4.65 7.53
CA MET A 29 -4.65 3.52 7.80
C MET A 29 -3.40 3.70 6.96
N ALA A 30 -2.25 3.81 7.61
CA ALA A 30 -0.95 3.91 6.98
C ALA A 30 -0.36 2.50 6.87
N TYR A 31 -0.06 2.07 5.64
CA TYR A 31 0.59 0.80 5.37
C TYR A 31 2.00 1.05 4.85
N ALA A 32 2.98 0.33 5.40
CA ALA A 32 4.32 0.22 4.89
C ALA A 32 4.43 -1.00 3.97
N PHE A 33 4.99 -0.80 2.78
CA PHE A 33 5.23 -1.86 1.81
C PHE A 33 6.73 -1.98 1.58
N THR A 34 7.31 -3.13 1.85
CA THR A 34 8.72 -3.41 1.61
C THR A 34 8.86 -4.22 0.34
N TYR A 35 9.57 -3.65 -0.64
CA TYR A 35 9.87 -4.32 -1.90
C TYR A 35 11.32 -4.77 -1.90
N ARG A 36 11.55 -6.06 -2.16
CA ARG A 36 12.89 -6.64 -2.24
C ARG A 36 12.97 -7.67 -3.35
N ASN A 37 14.07 -7.63 -4.07
CA ASN A 37 14.46 -8.67 -5.01
C ASN A 37 15.81 -9.24 -4.59
N ALA A 38 15.92 -10.57 -4.58
CA ALA A 38 17.10 -11.28 -4.10
C ALA A 38 18.25 -11.31 -5.12
N GLU A 39 17.96 -11.10 -6.40
CA GLU A 39 18.90 -11.28 -7.50
C GLU A 39 19.37 -9.94 -8.11
N LYS A 40 18.58 -8.88 -7.97
CA LYS A 40 18.89 -7.56 -8.53
C LYS A 40 18.39 -6.41 -7.66
N THR A 41 19.06 -5.27 -7.77
CA THR A 41 18.55 -4.01 -7.24
C THR A 41 17.30 -3.61 -8.02
N LEU A 42 16.22 -3.31 -7.31
CA LEU A 42 15.00 -2.80 -7.92
C LEU A 42 15.18 -1.35 -8.32
N THR A 43 14.65 -1.00 -9.49
CA THR A 43 14.54 0.39 -9.91
C THR A 43 13.27 1.02 -9.35
N ASP A 44 13.28 2.34 -9.14
CA ASP A 44 12.09 3.09 -8.73
C ASP A 44 10.88 2.83 -9.65
N ALA A 45 11.11 2.69 -10.96
CA ALA A 45 10.06 2.40 -11.92
C ALA A 45 9.39 1.04 -11.67
N GLU A 46 10.15 0.00 -11.33
CA GLU A 46 9.63 -1.33 -11.03
C GLU A 46 8.85 -1.34 -9.71
N VAL A 47 9.37 -0.66 -8.69
CA VAL A 47 8.71 -0.53 -7.39
C VAL A 47 7.42 0.25 -7.53
N ASN A 48 7.43 1.39 -8.22
CA ASN A 48 6.24 2.22 -8.43
C ASN A 48 5.17 1.46 -9.22
N ALA A 49 5.54 0.73 -10.28
CA ALA A 49 4.59 -0.07 -11.03
C ALA A 49 3.95 -1.20 -10.19
N ALA A 50 4.72 -1.81 -9.28
CA ALA A 50 4.17 -2.79 -8.34
C ALA A 50 3.27 -2.12 -7.29
N HIS A 51 3.70 -0.97 -6.75
CA HIS A 51 2.99 -0.20 -5.75
C HIS A 51 1.65 0.31 -6.27
N GLU A 52 1.62 0.88 -7.47
CA GLU A 52 0.39 1.35 -8.12
C GLU A 52 -0.63 0.23 -8.28
N LYS A 53 -0.21 -0.98 -8.70
CA LYS A 53 -1.11 -2.13 -8.81
C LYS A 53 -1.72 -2.52 -7.46
N VAL A 54 -0.91 -2.49 -6.39
CA VAL A 54 -1.40 -2.75 -5.04
C VAL A 54 -2.40 -1.67 -4.64
N VAL A 55 -2.02 -0.40 -4.78
CA VAL A 55 -2.88 0.75 -4.48
C VAL A 55 -4.19 0.70 -5.24
N GLU A 56 -4.20 0.39 -6.53
CA GLU A 56 -5.41 0.24 -7.34
C GLU A 56 -6.31 -0.90 -6.82
N GLN A 57 -5.73 -2.04 -6.45
CA GLN A 57 -6.50 -3.13 -5.86
C GLN A 57 -7.11 -2.74 -4.51
N PHE A 58 -6.36 -2.03 -3.67
CA PHE A 58 -6.86 -1.51 -2.40
C PHE A 58 -7.95 -0.46 -2.60
N LYS A 59 -7.79 0.46 -3.57
CA LYS A 59 -8.81 1.43 -3.98
C LYS A 59 -10.10 0.73 -4.42
N ARG A 60 -10.00 -0.32 -5.25
CA ARG A 60 -11.16 -1.10 -5.70
C ARG A 60 -11.82 -1.91 -4.57
N ALA A 61 -11.02 -2.55 -3.72
CA ALA A 61 -11.53 -3.43 -2.68
C ALA A 61 -12.13 -2.68 -1.47
N LEU A 62 -11.54 -1.56 -1.09
CA LEU A 62 -11.93 -0.79 0.10
C LEU A 62 -12.67 0.51 -0.22
N GLN A 63 -12.80 0.88 -1.52
CA GLN A 63 -13.27 2.21 -1.93
C GLN A 63 -12.54 3.35 -1.20
N ALA A 64 -11.28 3.10 -0.84
CA ALA A 64 -10.49 3.97 0.00
C ALA A 64 -9.79 5.05 -0.84
N THR A 65 -9.74 6.27 -0.33
CA THR A 65 -8.93 7.34 -0.93
C THR A 65 -7.50 7.19 -0.42
N VAL A 66 -6.57 6.83 -1.31
CA VAL A 66 -5.14 6.81 -0.99
C VAL A 66 -4.60 8.24 -1.03
N ARG A 67 -3.80 8.60 -0.03
CA ARG A 67 -3.04 9.85 0.02
C ARG A 67 -1.58 9.46 0.09
N GLU A 68 -0.83 9.87 -0.93
CA GLU A 68 0.63 9.73 -1.05
C GLU A 68 1.37 10.90 -0.40
#